data_AF-A0A349VLC8-F1
#
_entry.id   AF-A0A349VLC8-F1
#
_cell.length_a   1.000
_cell.length_b   1.000
_cell.length_c   1.000
_cell.angle_alpha   90.00
_cell.angle_beta   90.00
_cell.angle_gamma   90.00
#
_symmetry.space_group_name_H-M   'P 1'
#
loop_
_entity.id
_entity.type
_entity.pdbx_description
1 polymer ?
#
loop_
_entity_poly.entity_id
_entity_poly.type
_entity_poly.pdbx_seq_one_letter_code
_entity_poly.pdbx_strand_id
1 'polypeptide(L)'
;MKLFKKLIPWLLLAFAFFVLPAILSQFRLNLFGRYFSLAIVALGIDLIWGYTGLLSLGQGIFFALGGYAIGMHLLLVTQNDFTTGANGLPKFFENYGVDNLPFFWQP
;
A
#
# COMPACT_ATOMS: atom_id res chain seq x y z
N MET A 1 -21.41 -6.67 35.68
CA MET A 1 -20.92 -7.74 34.78
C MET A 1 -20.59 -7.30 33.34
N LYS A 2 -21.30 -6.35 32.70
CA LYS A 2 -21.00 -5.92 31.31
C LYS A 2 -19.64 -5.19 31.15
N LEU A 3 -19.22 -4.44 32.17
CA LEU A 3 -17.94 -3.70 32.18
C LEU A 3 -16.73 -4.65 32.14
N PHE A 4 -16.77 -5.72 32.94
CA PHE A 4 -15.70 -6.69 33.02
C PHE A 4 -15.44 -7.38 31.67
N LYS A 5 -16.50 -7.72 30.93
CA LYS A 5 -16.39 -8.32 29.59
C LYS A 5 -15.73 -7.39 28.55
N LYS A 6 -15.89 -6.07 28.68
CA LYS A 6 -15.23 -5.10 27.78
C LYS A 6 -13.74 -4.93 28.08
N LEU A 7 -13.31 -5.18 29.32
CA LEU A 7 -11.92 -5.03 29.76
C LEU A 7 -11.06 -6.25 29.41
N ILE A 8 -11.66 -7.42 29.21
CA ILE A 8 -10.96 -8.66 28.83
C ILE A 8 -9.96 -8.48 27.67
N PRO A 9 -10.34 -7.93 26.49
CA PRO A 9 -9.39 -7.79 25.39
C PRO A 9 -8.21 -6.86 25.74
N TRP A 10 -8.46 -5.79 26.48
CA TRP A 10 -7.41 -4.86 26.92
C TRP A 10 -6.45 -5.52 27.92
N LEU A 11 -6.97 -6.32 28.84
CA LEU A 11 -6.17 -7.09 29.78
C LEU A 11 -5.32 -8.16 29.09
N LEU A 12 -5.86 -8.84 28.08
CA LEU A 12 -5.11 -9.81 27.27
C LEU A 12 -3.98 -9.13 26.49
N LEU A 13 -4.23 -7.93 25.95
CA LEU A 13 -3.21 -7.13 25.27
C LEU A 13 -2.11 -6.68 26.24
N ALA A 14 -2.48 -6.18 27.42
CA ALA A 14 -1.51 -5.81 28.44
C ALA A 14 -0.66 -7.02 28.89
N PHE A 15 -1.30 -8.18 29.11
CA PHE A 15 -0.58 -9.41 29.42
C PHE A 15 0.39 -9.81 28.31
N ALA A 16 -0.05 -9.76 27.05
CA ALA A 16 0.77 -10.10 25.90
C ALA A 16 2.00 -9.19 25.74
N PHE A 17 1.89 -7.90 26.07
CA PHE A 17 2.99 -6.94 25.92
C PHE A 17 3.93 -6.85 27.12
N PHE A 18 3.44 -7.04 28.34
CA PHE A 18 4.26 -6.87 29.55
C PHE A 18 4.73 -8.20 30.15
N VAL A 19 3.93 -9.25 30.05
CA VAL A 19 4.25 -10.53 30.70
C VAL A 19 4.99 -11.46 29.75
N LEU A 20 4.52 -11.62 28.50
CA LEU A 20 5.18 -12.54 27.56
C LEU A 20 6.67 -12.26 27.33
N PRO A 21 7.14 -11.00 27.20
CA PRO A 21 8.57 -10.73 27.06
C PRO A 21 9.41 -11.16 28.27
N ALA A 22 8.82 -11.18 29.46
CA ALA A 22 9.53 -11.53 30.70
C ALA A 22 9.66 -13.05 30.92
N ILE A 23 8.77 -13.86 30.32
CA ILE A 23 8.74 -15.33 30.49
C ILE A 23 9.23 -16.10 29.26
N LEU A 24 9.18 -15.52 28.06
CA LEU A 24 9.56 -16.22 26.82
C LEU A 24 11.07 -16.13 26.57
N SER A 25 11.63 -17.22 26.01
CA SER A 25 12.99 -17.20 25.49
C SER A 25 13.10 -16.33 24.23
N GLN A 26 14.30 -15.82 23.95
CA GLN A 26 14.55 -14.90 22.83
C GLN A 26 14.05 -15.41 21.48
N PHE A 27 14.19 -16.71 21.21
CA PHE A 27 13.68 -17.34 19.99
C PHE A 27 12.15 -17.28 19.90
N ARG A 28 11.45 -17.65 20.98
CA ARG A 28 9.99 -17.64 21.04
C ARG A 28 9.42 -16.23 21.00
N LEU A 29 10.12 -15.27 21.61
CA LEU A 29 9.77 -13.86 21.57
C LEU A 29 9.83 -13.30 20.15
N ASN A 30 10.88 -13.62 19.39
CA ASN A 30 10.98 -13.25 17.97
C ASN A 30 9.85 -13.87 17.15
N LEU A 31 9.55 -15.15 17.39
CA LEU A 31 8.49 -15.85 16.68
C LEU A 31 7.10 -15.27 17.01
N PHE A 32 6.86 -14.93 18.27
CA PHE A 32 5.65 -14.23 18.74
C PHE A 32 5.49 -12.89 18.02
N GLY A 33 6.54 -12.05 18.00
CA GLY A 33 6.50 -10.75 17.30
C GLY A 33 6.20 -10.90 15.81
N ARG A 34 6.83 -11.88 15.15
CA ARG A 34 6.58 -12.17 13.72
C ARG A 34 5.13 -12.56 13.46
N TYR A 35 4.60 -13.53 14.19
CA TYR A 35 3.22 -13.99 13.98
C TYR A 35 2.18 -12.96 14.41
N PHE A 36 2.44 -12.20 15.47
CA PHE A 36 1.55 -11.12 15.91
C PHE A 36 1.48 -10.00 14.87
N SER A 37 2.61 -9.61 14.27
CA SER A 37 2.63 -8.67 13.14
C SER A 37 1.83 -9.16 11.95
N LEU A 38 1.95 -10.45 11.60
CA LEU A 38 1.17 -11.06 10.51
C LEU A 38 -0.32 -11.14 10.84
N ALA A 39 -0.69 -11.36 12.11
CA ALA A 39 -2.08 -11.37 12.55
C ALA A 39 -2.74 -9.99 12.40
N ILE A 40 -2.03 -8.89 12.67
CA ILE A 40 -2.53 -7.54 12.44
C ILE A 40 -2.82 -7.31 10.94
N VAL A 41 -1.90 -7.75 10.07
CA VAL A 41 -2.11 -7.67 8.61
C VAL A 41 -3.34 -8.48 8.20
N ALA A 42 -3.47 -9.73 8.69
CA ALA A 42 -4.62 -10.58 8.39
C ALA A 42 -5.94 -9.96 8.85
N LEU A 43 -5.98 -9.36 10.05
CA LEU A 43 -7.16 -8.63 10.54
C LEU A 43 -7.48 -7.41 9.68
N GLY A 44 -6.48 -6.67 9.21
CA GLY A 44 -6.68 -5.55 8.29
C GLY A 44 -7.33 -5.99 6.97
N ILE A 45 -6.89 -7.12 6.42
CA ILE A 45 -7.48 -7.70 5.21
C ILE A 45 -8.91 -8.20 5.46
N ASP A 46 -9.16 -8.85 6.60
CA ASP A 46 -10.50 -9.29 7.00
C ASP A 46 -11.47 -8.11 7.16
N LEU A 47 -11.02 -6.98 7.73
CA LEU A 47 -11.85 -5.79 7.83
C LEU A 47 -12.17 -5.17 6.47
N ILE A 48 -11.16 -5.01 5.61
CA ILE A 48 -11.36 -4.39 4.28
C ILE A 48 -12.21 -5.32 3.40
N TRP A 49 -11.82 -6.59 3.26
CA TRP A 49 -12.48 -7.49 2.34
C TRP A 49 -13.65 -8.25 2.95
N GLY A 50 -13.50 -8.77 4.17
CA GLY A 50 -14.55 -9.52 4.87
C GLY A 50 -15.67 -8.63 5.39
N TYR A 51 -15.36 -7.49 6.04
CA TYR A 51 -16.39 -6.61 6.61
C TYR A 51 -16.93 -5.58 5.62
N THR A 52 -16.06 -4.86 4.89
CA THR A 52 -16.53 -3.83 3.95
C THR A 52 -16.82 -4.34 2.54
N GLY A 53 -16.37 -5.55 2.19
CA GLY A 53 -16.56 -6.11 0.85
C GLY A 53 -15.65 -5.52 -0.23
N LEU A 54 -14.69 -4.68 0.14
CA LEU A 54 -13.76 -4.01 -0.78
C LEU A 54 -12.49 -4.85 -0.97
N LEU A 55 -11.98 -4.96 -2.19
CA LEU A 55 -10.71 -5.61 -2.44
C LEU A 55 -9.56 -4.69 -1.99
N SER A 56 -8.66 -5.19 -1.13
CA SER A 56 -7.46 -4.44 -0.74
C SER A 56 -6.42 -4.47 -1.87
N LEU A 57 -6.39 -3.42 -2.70
CA LEU A 57 -5.44 -3.27 -3.81
C LEU A 57 -4.16 -2.50 -3.40
N GLY A 58 -3.78 -2.51 -2.12
CA GLY A 58 -2.68 -1.69 -1.61
C GLY A 58 -1.36 -1.88 -2.35
N GLN A 59 -1.04 -3.11 -2.75
CA GLN A 59 0.15 -3.41 -3.57
C GLN A 59 0.00 -2.99 -5.04
N GLY A 60 -1.22 -2.75 -5.51
CA GLY A 60 -1.53 -2.31 -6.87
C GLY A 60 -1.02 -0.91 -7.21
N ILE A 61 -0.70 -0.08 -6.21
CA ILE A 61 -0.11 1.24 -6.46
C ILE A 61 1.26 1.14 -7.15
N PHE A 62 2.10 0.16 -6.77
CA PHE A 62 3.39 -0.06 -7.41
C PHE A 62 3.23 -0.52 -8.86
N PHE A 63 2.22 -1.35 -9.12
CA PHE A 63 1.87 -1.76 -10.47
C PHE A 63 1.37 -0.57 -11.31
N ALA A 64 0.53 0.30 -10.75
CA ALA A 64 0.03 1.50 -11.43
C ALA A 64 1.16 2.49 -11.74
N LEU A 65 2.08 2.72 -10.79
CA LEU A 65 3.26 3.56 -10.99
C LEU A 65 4.20 2.99 -12.06
N GLY A 66 4.47 1.68 -12.04
CA GLY A 66 5.26 1.02 -13.06
C GLY A 66 4.61 1.08 -14.45
N GLY A 67 3.30 0.83 -14.52
CA GLY A 67 2.53 0.91 -15.76
C GLY A 67 2.51 2.33 -16.32
N TYR A 68 2.32 3.35 -15.46
CA TYR A 68 2.46 4.75 -15.86
C TYR A 68 3.86 5.04 -16.40
N ALA A 69 4.91 4.57 -15.73
CA ALA A 69 6.27 4.83 -16.16
C ALA A 69 6.59 4.21 -17.53
N ILE A 70 6.17 2.96 -17.76
CA ILE A 70 6.33 2.29 -19.06
C ILE A 70 5.49 2.99 -20.12
N GLY A 71 4.23 3.32 -19.82
CA GLY A 71 3.35 4.03 -20.75
C GLY A 71 3.94 5.39 -21.15
N MET A 72 4.44 6.15 -20.18
CA MET A 72 5.14 7.41 -20.43
C MET A 72 6.37 7.23 -21.31
N HIS A 73 7.21 6.26 -21.00
CA HIS A 73 8.39 5.97 -21.81
C HIS A 73 8.03 5.60 -23.25
N LEU A 74 7.05 4.72 -23.43
CA LEU A 74 6.58 4.32 -24.75
C LEU A 74 5.99 5.49 -25.54
N LEU A 75 5.26 6.40 -24.89
CA LEU A 75 4.74 7.62 -25.54
C LEU A 75 5.85 8.59 -25.96
N LEU A 76 6.92 8.71 -25.16
CA LEU A 76 8.05 9.57 -25.48
C LEU A 76 8.92 8.99 -26.62
N VAL A 77 9.09 7.67 -26.68
CA VAL A 77 9.85 6.99 -27.74
C VAL A 77 9.03 6.83 -29.01
N THR A 78 7.73 6.50 -28.89
CA THR A 78 6.83 6.30 -30.02
C THR A 78 6.18 7.62 -30.38
N GLN A 79 6.90 8.45 -31.15
CA GLN A 79 6.39 9.73 -31.62
C GLN A 79 5.60 9.54 -32.91
N ASN A 80 4.27 9.60 -32.85
CA ASN A 80 3.39 9.54 -34.01
C ASN A 80 2.18 10.49 -33.85
N ASP A 81 1.39 10.67 -34.91
CA ASP A 81 0.24 11.60 -34.94
C ASP A 81 -0.87 11.24 -33.93
N PHE A 82 -0.87 10.02 -33.38
CA PHE A 82 -1.84 9.59 -32.38
C PHE A 82 -1.35 9.78 -30.94
N THR A 83 -0.05 9.63 -30.69
CA THR A 83 0.56 9.69 -29.35
C THR A 83 1.11 11.07 -29.00
N THR A 84 1.52 11.85 -30.01
CA THR A 84 2.17 13.15 -29.86
C THR A 84 1.23 14.29 -30.25
N GLY A 85 1.17 15.33 -29.41
CA GLY A 85 0.44 16.58 -29.65
C GLY A 85 1.25 17.59 -30.47
N ALA A 86 0.66 18.77 -30.73
CA ALA A 86 1.28 19.79 -31.60
C ALA A 86 2.64 20.28 -31.06
N ASN A 87 2.81 20.26 -29.73
CA ASN A 87 4.01 20.73 -29.04
C ASN A 87 5.09 19.64 -28.85
N GLY A 88 4.96 18.48 -29.52
CA GLY A 88 5.90 17.36 -29.34
C GLY A 88 5.76 16.60 -28.01
N LEU A 89 4.77 16.97 -27.19
CA LEU A 89 4.46 16.35 -25.91
C LEU A 89 3.42 15.22 -26.08
N PRO A 90 3.30 14.27 -25.15
CA PRO A 90 2.21 13.30 -25.17
C PRO A 90 0.85 13.99 -25.22
N LYS A 91 -0.08 13.57 -26.09
CA LYS A 91 -1.37 14.27 -26.30
C LYS A 91 -2.16 14.57 -25.03
N PHE A 92 -2.09 13.68 -24.04
CA PHE A 92 -2.82 13.90 -22.81
C PHE A 92 -2.27 15.08 -21.99
N PHE A 93 -0.98 15.44 -22.12
CA PHE A 93 -0.43 16.65 -21.49
C PHE A 93 -1.12 17.90 -22.03
N GLU A 94 -1.32 17.97 -23.35
CA GLU A 94 -2.03 19.06 -24.01
C GLU A 94 -3.49 19.14 -23.54
N ASN A 95 -4.17 17.99 -23.40
CA ASN A 95 -5.55 17.93 -22.90
C ASN A 95 -5.72 18.44 -21.46
N TYR A 96 -4.66 18.40 -20.65
CA TYR A 96 -4.67 18.88 -19.26
C TYR A 96 -3.95 20.23 -19.08
N GLY A 97 -3.58 20.91 -20.17
CA GLY A 97 -2.91 22.22 -20.13
C GLY A 97 -1.49 22.17 -19.57
N VAL A 98 -0.79 21.05 -19.76
CA VAL A 98 0.60 20.90 -19.32
C VAL A 98 1.53 21.23 -20.48
N ASP A 99 2.19 22.38 -20.38
CA ASP A 99 3.01 22.95 -21.45
C ASP A 99 4.47 22.47 -21.45
N ASN A 100 4.93 21.85 -20.37
CA ASN A 100 6.33 21.43 -20.23
C ASN A 100 6.43 20.03 -19.63
N LEU A 101 7.40 19.25 -20.13
CA LEU A 101 7.69 17.93 -19.60
C LEU A 101 8.36 18.03 -18.21
N PRO A 102 7.95 17.25 -17.20
CA PRO A 102 8.58 17.24 -15.88
C PRO A 102 10.06 16.86 -15.95
N PHE A 103 10.86 17.41 -15.04
CA PHE A 103 12.31 17.22 -15.03
C PHE A 103 12.75 15.74 -15.04
N PHE A 104 11.98 14.85 -14.41
CA PHE A 104 12.32 13.42 -14.30
C PHE A 104 12.04 12.61 -15.58
N TRP A 105 11.37 13.21 -16.58
CA TRP A 105 11.14 12.63 -17.90
C TRP A 105 12.00 13.27 -18.99
N GLN A 106 12.72 14.35 -18.68
CA GLN A 106 13.68 14.95 -19.59
C GLN A 106 14.94 14.05 -19.67
N PRO A 107 15.58 13.95 -20.85
CA PRO A 107 16.82 13.21 -21.01
C PRO A 107 17.99 13.81 -20.21
#